data_AF-A0A7S2XKJ3-F1
#
_entry.id   AF-A0A7S2XKJ3-F1
#
_cell.length_a   1.000
_cell.length_b   1.000
_cell.length_c   1.000
_cell.angle_alpha   90.00
_cell.angle_beta   90.00
_cell.angle_gamma   90.00
#
_symmetry.space_group_name_H-M   'P 1'
#
loop_
_entity.id
_entity.type
_entity.pdbx_description
1 polymer ?
#
loop_
_entity_poly.entity_id
_entity_poly.type
_entity_poly.pdbx_seq_one_letter_code
_entity_poly.pdbx_strand_id
1 'polypeptide(L)'
;FHHNNSYYPRTMRTFAAVTILAMAATSATAFVPASTPFGVSRTSVSLNAKHVQKKATKKHADRRPKKSRPSDINRKPTNYPTFEKPAEYSISDDAPTPVTKKAEE
;
A
#
# COMPACT_ATOMS: atom_id res chain seq x y z
N PHE A 1 -51.71 -4.77 23.85
CA PHE A 1 -50.36 -5.34 23.68
C PHE A 1 -50.42 -6.85 23.89
N HIS A 2 -50.70 -7.59 22.81
CA HIS A 2 -50.78 -9.05 22.83
C HIS A 2 -49.37 -9.64 22.98
N HIS A 3 -49.11 -10.30 24.11
CA HIS A 3 -47.97 -11.19 24.26
C HIS A 3 -48.38 -12.55 23.68
N ASN A 4 -48.00 -12.80 22.43
CA ASN A 4 -48.14 -14.11 21.78
C ASN A 4 -47.12 -15.08 22.37
N ASN A 5 -47.44 -15.69 23.52
CA ASN A 5 -46.65 -16.78 24.06
C ASN A 5 -47.24 -18.11 23.56
N SER A 6 -46.75 -18.57 22.41
CA SER A 6 -47.19 -19.83 21.80
C SER A 6 -46.79 -21.03 22.66
N TYR A 7 -47.78 -21.76 23.14
CA TYR A 7 -47.64 -22.92 24.01
C TYR A 7 -47.26 -24.17 23.23
N TYR A 8 -45.95 -24.40 23.03
CA TYR A 8 -45.48 -25.74 22.69
C TYR A 8 -45.48 -26.63 23.95
N PRO A 9 -45.98 -27.89 23.88
CA PRO A 9 -45.96 -28.82 25.01
C PRO A 9 -44.53 -29.10 25.46
N ARG A 10 -44.34 -29.38 26.76
CA ARG A 10 -43.02 -29.47 27.43
C ARG A 10 -42.06 -30.45 26.75
N THR A 11 -42.60 -31.52 26.14
CA THR A 11 -41.88 -32.52 25.35
C THR A 11 -41.40 -31.97 23.99
N MET A 12 -42.22 -31.16 23.29
CA MET A 12 -41.81 -30.53 22.02
C MET A 12 -40.76 -29.43 22.23
N ARG A 13 -40.76 -28.75 23.39
CA ARG A 13 -39.70 -27.78 23.73
C ARG A 13 -38.35 -28.44 23.93
N THR A 14 -38.30 -29.62 24.55
CA THR A 14 -37.06 -30.38 24.69
C THR A 14 -36.58 -30.93 23.35
N PHE A 15 -37.49 -31.41 22.50
CA PHE A 15 -37.10 -31.83 21.15
C PHE A 15 -36.59 -30.67 20.29
N ALA A 16 -37.24 -29.49 20.34
CA ALA A 16 -36.79 -28.30 19.65
C ALA A 16 -35.44 -27.78 20.18
N ALA A 17 -35.21 -27.82 21.50
CA ALA A 17 -33.92 -27.42 22.07
C ALA A 17 -32.79 -28.38 21.66
N VAL A 18 -33.05 -29.69 21.62
CA VAL A 18 -32.07 -30.70 21.21
C VAL A 18 -31.74 -30.58 19.71
N THR A 19 -32.73 -30.32 18.86
CA THR A 19 -32.49 -30.14 17.42
C THR A 19 -31.73 -28.85 17.10
N ILE A 20 -32.03 -27.76 17.80
CA ILE A 20 -31.29 -26.49 17.66
C ILE A 20 -29.84 -26.64 18.14
N LEU A 21 -29.61 -27.34 19.27
CA LEU A 21 -28.26 -27.59 19.78
C LEU A 21 -27.45 -28.50 18.84
N ALA A 22 -28.08 -29.52 18.25
CA ALA A 22 -27.43 -30.39 17.27
C ALA A 22 -27.05 -29.63 15.99
N MET A 23 -27.94 -28.77 15.46
CA MET A 23 -27.63 -27.93 14.29
C MET A 23 -26.51 -26.92 14.56
N ALA A 24 -26.47 -26.32 15.75
CA ALA A 24 -25.40 -25.39 16.15
C ALA A 24 -24.05 -26.09 16.33
N ALA A 25 -24.03 -27.34 16.82
CA ALA A 25 -22.80 -28.11 16.97
C ALA A 25 -22.20 -28.52 15.61
N THR A 26 -23.03 -28.83 14.60
CA THR A 26 -22.57 -29.20 13.25
C THR A 26 -22.07 -28.02 12.41
N SER A 27 -22.50 -26.79 12.70
CA SER A 27 -22.02 -25.59 11.98
C SER A 27 -20.70 -25.06 12.54
N ALA A 28 -20.37 -25.34 13.81
CA ALA A 28 -19.11 -24.95 14.42
C ALA A 28 -17.90 -25.70 13.83
N THR A 29 -18.07 -26.95 13.37
CA THR A 29 -16.98 -27.77 12.81
C THR A 29 -16.50 -27.31 11.42
N ALA A 30 -17.26 -26.44 10.73
CA ALA A 30 -16.85 -25.86 9.46
C ALA A 30 -15.81 -24.73 9.61
N PHE A 31 -15.64 -24.19 10.83
CA PHE A 31 -14.74 -23.08 11.12
C PHE A 31 -13.64 -23.41 12.12
N VAL A 32 -13.53 -24.66 12.59
CA VAL A 32 -12.39 -25.09 13.40
C VAL A 32 -11.20 -25.32 12.45
N PRO A 33 -10.16 -24.46 12.45
CA PRO A 33 -8.94 -24.79 11.73
C PRO A 33 -8.37 -26.06 12.36
N ALA A 34 -8.21 -27.12 11.57
CA ALA A 34 -7.53 -28.33 12.02
C ALA A 34 -6.14 -27.95 12.54
N SER A 35 -5.97 -27.97 13.86
CA SER A 35 -4.75 -27.54 14.53
C SER A 35 -3.70 -28.66 14.43
N THR A 36 -2.98 -28.68 13.32
CA THR A 36 -1.66 -29.34 13.33
C THR A 36 -0.67 -28.42 14.05
N PRO A 37 0.42 -28.94 14.63
CA PRO A 37 1.45 -28.12 15.27
C PRO A 37 2.11 -27.08 14.33
N PHE A 38 1.78 -27.11 13.02
CA PHE A 38 2.28 -26.20 12.00
C PHE A 38 1.17 -25.47 11.19
N GLY A 39 -0.03 -25.33 11.76
CA GLY A 39 -1.14 -24.59 11.15
C GLY A 39 -1.99 -25.41 10.17
N VAL A 40 -2.92 -24.75 9.46
CA VAL A 40 -3.87 -25.37 8.52
C VAL A 40 -3.09 -26.20 7.49
N SER A 41 -3.15 -27.52 7.59
CA SER A 41 -2.57 -28.44 6.61
C SER A 41 -3.33 -28.28 5.30
N ARG A 42 -2.82 -27.41 4.42
CA ARG A 42 -3.28 -27.36 3.04
C ARG A 42 -2.71 -28.58 2.35
N THR A 43 -3.53 -29.59 2.08
CA THR A 43 -3.15 -30.83 1.37
C THR A 43 -2.57 -30.58 -0.02
N SER A 44 -2.71 -29.36 -0.55
CA SER A 44 -2.13 -28.91 -1.81
C SER A 44 -1.31 -27.63 -1.62
N VAL A 45 -0.24 -27.68 -0.82
CA VAL A 45 0.83 -26.70 -1.01
C VAL A 45 1.42 -26.98 -2.38
N SER A 46 1.39 -25.99 -3.28
CA SER A 46 1.92 -26.04 -4.64
C SER A 46 3.46 -26.11 -4.69
N LEU A 47 4.07 -26.93 -3.84
CA LEU A 47 5.51 -27.17 -3.75
C LEU A 47 6.06 -27.92 -4.97
N ASN A 48 5.19 -28.54 -5.78
CA ASN A 48 5.56 -29.29 -6.97
C ASN A 48 5.62 -28.43 -8.25
N ALA A 49 5.53 -27.10 -8.15
CA ALA A 49 5.69 -26.24 -9.31
C ALA A 49 7.18 -26.11 -9.69
N LYS A 50 7.54 -26.49 -10.92
CA LYS A 50 8.92 -26.35 -11.46
C LYS A 50 9.47 -24.91 -11.33
N HIS A 51 8.60 -23.90 -11.41
CA HIS A 51 8.96 -22.49 -11.21
C HIS A 51 8.02 -21.79 -10.22
N VAL A 52 8.54 -21.41 -9.06
CA VAL A 52 7.80 -20.65 -8.04
C VAL A 52 7.73 -19.16 -8.41
N GLN A 53 6.53 -18.58 -8.33
CA GLN A 53 6.34 -17.15 -8.60
C GLN A 53 7.04 -16.28 -7.54
N LYS A 54 7.73 -15.23 -7.98
CA LYS A 54 8.26 -14.19 -7.06
C LYS A 54 7.11 -13.34 -6.54
N LYS A 55 6.95 -13.26 -5.21
CA LYS A 55 5.95 -12.43 -4.52
C LYS A 55 6.62 -11.52 -3.49
N ALA A 56 5.85 -10.54 -2.98
CA ALA A 56 6.29 -9.57 -1.97
C ALA A 56 7.66 -8.94 -2.32
N THR A 57 8.55 -8.81 -1.36
CA THR A 57 9.88 -8.20 -1.50
C THR A 57 10.73 -8.84 -2.60
N LYS A 58 10.60 -10.16 -2.82
CA LYS A 58 11.34 -10.86 -3.88
C LYS A 58 10.96 -10.36 -5.27
N LYS A 59 9.70 -9.97 -5.49
CA LYS A 59 9.25 -9.36 -6.75
C LYS A 59 9.80 -7.94 -6.92
N HIS A 60 9.78 -7.14 -5.85
CA HIS A 60 10.30 -5.77 -5.89
C HIS A 60 11.81 -5.73 -6.11
N ALA A 61 12.57 -6.58 -5.44
CA ALA A 61 14.02 -6.65 -5.58
C ALA A 61 14.45 -6.98 -7.03
N ASP A 62 13.68 -7.83 -7.70
CA ASP A 62 13.90 -8.28 -9.06
C ASP A 62 13.58 -7.20 -10.10
N ARG A 63 12.41 -6.54 -9.96
CA ARG A 63 11.87 -5.64 -10.98
C ARG A 63 12.15 -4.16 -10.75
N ARG A 64 12.82 -3.80 -9.65
CA ARG A 64 13.17 -2.39 -9.41
C ARG A 64 13.99 -1.83 -10.58
N PRO A 65 13.78 -0.58 -11.00
CA PRO A 65 14.58 0.05 -12.04
C PRO A 65 16.03 0.18 -11.59
N LYS A 66 16.97 -0.20 -12.47
CA LYS A 66 18.42 -0.14 -12.22
C LYS A 66 19.12 0.27 -13.50
N LYS A 67 20.18 1.06 -13.37
CA LYS A 67 21.14 1.26 -14.46
C LYS A 67 21.98 -0.01 -14.58
N SER A 68 21.94 -0.67 -15.73
CA SER A 68 22.70 -1.90 -16.00
C SER A 68 23.93 -1.67 -16.88
N ARG A 69 23.90 -0.62 -17.72
CA ARG A 69 24.96 -0.34 -18.69
C ARG A 69 26.10 0.44 -18.01
N PRO A 70 27.36 -0.04 -18.05
CA PRO A 70 28.49 0.67 -17.45
C PRO A 70 28.65 2.11 -17.95
N SER A 71 28.35 2.37 -19.23
CA SER A 71 28.39 3.72 -19.79
C SER A 71 27.33 4.68 -19.23
N ASP A 72 26.18 4.17 -18.76
CA ASP A 72 25.16 5.00 -18.09
C ASP A 72 25.44 5.16 -16.59
N ILE A 73 26.12 4.17 -15.98
CA ILE A 73 26.59 4.24 -14.60
C ILE A 73 27.72 5.28 -14.48
N ASN A 74 28.66 5.28 -15.42
CA ASN A 74 29.87 6.11 -15.39
C ASN A 74 29.72 7.47 -16.08
N ARG A 75 28.49 7.95 -16.34
CA ARG A 75 28.27 9.29 -16.90
C ARG A 75 28.75 10.35 -15.91
N LYS A 76 29.65 11.21 -16.34
CA LYS A 76 30.13 12.36 -15.58
C LYS A 76 29.36 13.62 -16.02
N PRO A 77 29.19 14.63 -15.14
CA PRO A 77 28.70 15.94 -15.55
C PRO A 77 29.59 16.54 -16.66
N THR A 78 28.98 17.30 -17.57
CA THR A 78 29.71 18.03 -18.60
C THR A 78 30.52 19.15 -17.95
N ASN A 79 31.82 19.22 -18.25
CA ASN A 79 32.68 20.31 -17.82
C ASN A 79 32.58 21.46 -18.84
N TYR A 80 31.88 22.54 -18.47
CA TYR A 80 31.81 23.76 -19.28
C TYR A 80 32.92 24.72 -18.89
N PRO A 81 33.48 25.49 -19.84
CA PRO A 81 34.45 26.53 -19.52
C PRO A 81 33.81 27.59 -18.61
N THR A 82 34.57 28.06 -17.61
CA THR A 82 34.13 29.15 -16.74
C THR A 82 34.11 30.45 -17.55
N PHE A 83 32.99 31.16 -17.49
CA PHE A 83 32.85 32.50 -18.05
C PHE A 83 32.98 33.54 -16.94
N GLU A 84 33.85 34.53 -17.12
CA GLU A 84 33.92 35.69 -16.25
C GLU A 84 32.76 36.62 -16.58
N LYS A 85 31.76 36.67 -15.69
CA LYS A 85 30.63 37.58 -15.86
C LYS A 85 31.09 39.01 -15.56
N PRO A 86 30.78 40.00 -16.42
CA PRO A 86 31.01 41.41 -16.09
C PRO A 86 30.14 41.84 -14.90
N ALA A 87 30.51 42.93 -14.22
CA ALA A 87 29.73 43.50 -13.13
C ALA A 87 28.31 43.83 -13.59
N GLU A 88 27.32 43.46 -12.80
CA GLU A 88 25.90 43.62 -13.16
C GLU A 88 25.46 45.10 -13.17
N TYR A 89 26.13 45.93 -12.37
CA TYR A 89 25.90 47.38 -12.31
C TYR A 89 27.23 48.11 -12.14
N SER A 90 27.37 49.24 -12.83
CA SER A 90 28.41 50.23 -12.57
C SER A 90 27.74 51.43 -11.91
N ILE A 91 28.17 51.79 -10.70
CA ILE A 91 27.74 53.03 -10.05
C ILE A 91 28.52 54.16 -10.73
N SER A 92 27.82 55.06 -11.42
CA SER A 92 28.42 56.28 -11.96
C SER A 92 28.47 57.35 -10.86
N ASP A 93 29.59 58.06 -10.75
CA ASP A 93 29.75 59.22 -9.85
C ASP A 93 29.10 60.51 -10.40
N ASP A 94 28.41 60.43 -11.53
CA ASP A 94 27.73 61.56 -12.14
C ASP A 94 26.64 62.12 -11.22
N ALA A 95 26.55 63.45 -11.16
CA ALA A 95 25.55 64.13 -10.36
C ALA A 95 24.14 63.66 -10.75
N PRO A 96 23.25 63.37 -9.79
CA PRO A 96 21.91 62.89 -10.09
C PRO A 96 21.18 63.94 -10.93
N THR A 97 20.77 63.55 -12.14
CA THR A 97 19.86 64.39 -12.93
C THR A 97 18.51 64.43 -12.19
N PRO A 98 17.96 65.61 -11.88
CA PRO A 98 16.71 65.70 -11.15
C PRO A 98 15.59 65.13 -12.03
N VAL A 99 15.04 63.99 -11.62
CA VAL A 99 13.86 63.39 -12.25
C VAL A 99 12.65 64.24 -11.86
N THR A 100 12.27 65.18 -12.71
CA THR A 100 10.99 65.88 -12.57
C THR A 100 9.87 64.88 -12.85
N LYS A 101 9.12 64.53 -11.80
CA LYS A 101 7.87 63.79 -11.96
C LYS A 101 6.95 64.62 -12.86
N LYS A 102 6.60 64.12 -14.05
CA LYS A 102 5.48 64.69 -14.80
C LYS A 102 4.23 64.52 -13.94
N ALA A 103 3.60 65.63 -13.57
CA ALA A 103 2.26 65.60 -13.00
C ALA A 103 1.35 64.99 -14.07
N GLU A 104 0.70 63.88 -13.75
CA GLU A 104 -0.42 63.35 -14.53
C GLU A 104 -1.57 64.37 -14.41
N GLU A 105 -2.00 64.86 -15.57
CA GLU A 105 -3.23 65.66 -15.76
C GLU A 105 -4.39 64.73 -16.12
#